data_AF-A0A2V9FVJ2-F1
#
_entry.id   AF-A0A2V9FVJ2-F1
#
_cell.length_a   1.000
_cell.length_b   1.000
_cell.length_c   1.000
_cell.angle_alpha   90.00
_cell.angle_beta   90.00
_cell.angle_gamma   90.00
#
_symmetry.space_group_name_H-M   'P 1'
#
loop_
_entity.id
_entity.type
_entity.pdbx_description
1 polymer ?
#
loop_
_entity_poly.entity_id
_entity_poly.type
_entity_poly.pdbx_seq_one_letter_code
_entity_poly.pdbx_strand_id
1 'polypeptide(L)'
;YLPNWVIDVRDEEHPMAVAQLPRPVPPPEAPYRDFCFKRGRFGAHNPPHLKAPGKPRQEFIAYSYFIAGLRCYDIGDLYKPEEVAYFIPPQGGDLKKFGSYDRTVDNVFIEWDRNVIWTATDTGLYALSCPNLGKPILDPMPVAEWSLEKLNEGAP
;
A
#
# COMPACT_ATOMS: atom_id res chain seq x y z
N TYR A 1 -16.63 -5.26 6.72
CA TYR A 1 -15.49 -4.92 5.84
C TYR A 1 -16.02 -4.07 4.71
N LEU A 2 -15.36 -2.95 4.41
CA LEU A 2 -15.70 -2.11 3.26
C LEU A 2 -14.68 -2.38 2.14
N PRO A 3 -15.10 -2.82 0.96
CA PRO A 3 -14.19 -3.10 -0.15
C PRO A 3 -13.64 -1.80 -0.76
N ASN A 4 -12.43 -1.88 -1.31
CA ASN A 4 -11.89 -0.85 -2.19
C ASN A 4 -12.29 -1.19 -3.61
N TRP A 5 -12.86 -0.23 -4.33
CA TRP A 5 -13.34 -0.41 -5.69
C TRP A 5 -12.38 0.19 -6.69
N VAL A 6 -12.22 -0.50 -7.82
CA VAL A 6 -11.70 0.08 -9.05
C VAL A 6 -12.89 0.68 -9.79
N ILE A 7 -12.83 2.00 -10.03
CA ILE A 7 -13.88 2.75 -10.71
C ILE A 7 -13.32 3.25 -12.04
N ASP A 8 -14.00 2.90 -13.13
CA ASP A 8 -13.76 3.47 -14.45
C ASP A 8 -14.46 4.82 -14.54
N VAL A 9 -13.69 5.86 -14.83
CA VAL A 9 -14.13 7.25 -14.92
C VAL A 9 -13.86 7.85 -16.31
N ARG A 10 -13.75 7.02 -17.36
CA ARG A 10 -13.59 7.50 -18.74
C ARG A 10 -14.78 8.34 -19.23
N ASP A 11 -15.97 8.04 -18.72
CA ASP A 11 -17.15 8.90 -18.78
C ASP A 11 -17.40 9.47 -17.38
N GLU A 12 -17.06 10.76 -17.19
CA GLU A 12 -17.15 11.42 -15.89
C GLU A 12 -18.61 11.57 -15.40
N GLU A 13 -19.59 11.60 -16.30
CA GLU A 13 -21.01 11.67 -15.96
C GLU A 13 -21.57 10.31 -15.51
N HIS A 14 -20.90 9.21 -15.90
CA HIS A 14 -21.33 7.84 -15.64
C HIS A 14 -20.19 6.95 -15.10
N PRO A 15 -19.69 7.20 -13.87
CA PRO A 15 -18.64 6.37 -13.27
C PRO A 15 -19.13 4.94 -13.03
N MET A 16 -18.32 3.96 -13.42
CA MET A 16 -18.67 2.53 -13.36
C MET A 16 -17.72 1.76 -12.45
N ALA A 17 -18.27 1.06 -11.45
CA ALA A 17 -17.49 0.13 -10.65
C ALA A 17 -17.17 -1.14 -11.45
N VAL A 18 -15.88 -1.44 -11.67
CA VAL A 18 -15.45 -2.55 -12.53
C VAL A 18 -14.91 -3.74 -11.75
N ALA A 19 -14.27 -3.52 -10.60
CA ALA A 19 -13.76 -4.59 -9.75
C ALA A 19 -13.59 -4.15 -8.30
N GLN A 20 -13.38 -5.11 -7.39
CA GLN A 20 -12.92 -4.86 -6.03
C GLN A 20 -11.47 -5.31 -5.90
N LEU A 21 -10.65 -4.53 -5.18
CA LEU A 21 -9.33 -5.02 -4.77
C LEU A 21 -9.51 -6.24 -3.85
N PRO A 22 -8.68 -7.29 -3.99
CA PRO A 22 -8.73 -8.45 -3.11
C PRO A 22 -8.64 -8.04 -1.63
N ARG A 23 -9.56 -8.59 -0.82
CA ARG A 23 -9.56 -8.38 0.63
C ARG A 23 -8.31 -9.03 1.23
N PRO A 24 -7.55 -8.32 2.07
CA PRO A 24 -6.38 -8.89 2.72
C PRO A 24 -6.69 -10.16 3.51
N VAL A 25 -5.89 -11.21 3.28
CA VAL A 25 -5.95 -12.48 4.01
C VAL A 25 -4.74 -12.57 4.96
N PRO A 26 -4.91 -13.07 6.19
CA PRO A 26 -3.78 -13.35 7.07
C PRO A 26 -2.79 -14.33 6.46
N PRO A 27 -1.49 -14.23 6.79
CA PRO A 27 -0.52 -15.22 6.36
C PRO A 27 -0.82 -16.60 6.99
N PRO A 28 -0.44 -17.73 6.36
CA PRO A 28 -0.83 -19.07 6.81
C PRO A 28 -0.44 -19.41 8.25
N GLU A 29 0.66 -18.85 8.74
CA GLU A 29 1.19 -19.03 10.10
C GLU A 29 0.47 -18.19 11.15
N ALA A 30 -0.45 -17.31 10.76
CA ALA A 30 -1.19 -16.48 11.69
C ALA A 30 -2.06 -17.33 12.63
N PRO A 31 -2.10 -17.04 13.94
CA PRO A 31 -2.95 -17.74 14.91
C PRO A 31 -4.45 -17.35 14.79
N TYR A 32 -4.84 -16.70 13.71
CA TYR A 32 -6.20 -16.22 13.43
C TYR A 32 -6.53 -16.39 11.95
N ARG A 33 -7.79 -16.74 11.66
CA ARG A 33 -8.28 -17.00 10.30
C ARG A 33 -8.63 -15.76 9.48
N ASP A 34 -8.83 -14.62 10.14
CA ASP A 34 -9.24 -13.35 9.53
C ASP A 34 -8.73 -12.20 10.41
N PHE A 35 -8.35 -11.07 9.82
CA PHE A 35 -7.92 -9.88 10.55
C PHE A 35 -9.00 -9.33 11.50
N CYS A 36 -10.28 -9.61 11.27
CA CYS A 36 -11.35 -9.33 12.24
C CYS A 36 -11.14 -10.00 13.60
N PHE A 37 -10.37 -11.09 13.68
CA PHE A 37 -10.03 -11.78 14.93
C PHE A 37 -8.69 -11.35 15.54
N LYS A 38 -7.90 -10.52 14.83
CA LYS A 38 -6.58 -10.05 15.30
C LYS A 38 -6.68 -8.94 16.38
N ARG A 39 -7.87 -8.33 16.55
CA ARG A 39 -8.11 -7.07 17.30
C ARG A 39 -7.45 -5.87 16.60
N GLY A 40 -7.81 -4.65 17.00
CA GLY A 40 -7.35 -3.42 16.34
C GLY A 40 -8.21 -3.04 15.12
N ARG A 41 -7.74 -2.09 14.31
CA ARG A 41 -8.47 -1.58 13.13
C ARG A 41 -8.14 -2.42 11.90
N PHE A 42 -9.15 -2.81 11.14
CA PHE A 42 -8.98 -3.52 9.86
C PHE A 42 -9.79 -2.86 8.74
N GLY A 43 -9.09 -2.40 7.71
CA GLY A 43 -9.62 -1.77 6.52
C GLY A 43 -8.52 -0.98 5.82
N ALA A 44 -8.74 -0.56 4.57
CA ALA A 44 -7.81 0.35 3.93
C ALA A 44 -7.76 1.67 4.72
N HIS A 45 -6.56 2.21 4.83
CA HIS A 45 -6.31 3.44 5.55
C HIS A 45 -5.83 4.55 4.63
N ASN A 46 -4.57 4.52 4.19
CA ASN A 46 -3.98 5.58 3.39
C ASN A 46 -3.41 5.04 2.06
N PRO A 47 -3.66 5.74 0.93
CA PRO A 47 -2.96 5.52 -0.33
C PRO A 47 -1.51 6.03 -0.24
N PRO A 48 -0.67 5.77 -1.28
CA PRO A 48 0.65 6.37 -1.39
C PRO A 48 0.54 7.88 -1.45
N HIS A 49 1.44 8.60 -0.75
CA HIS A 49 1.47 10.06 -0.87
C HIS A 49 1.78 10.49 -2.31
N LEU A 50 0.98 11.43 -2.83
CA LEU A 50 1.07 11.89 -4.22
C LEU A 50 2.32 12.74 -4.51
N LYS A 51 2.98 13.29 -3.48
CA LYS A 51 4.16 14.16 -3.62
C LYS A 51 5.45 13.32 -3.66
N ALA A 52 5.52 12.38 -4.59
CA ALA A 52 6.61 11.41 -4.70
C ALA A 52 7.58 11.70 -5.85
N PRO A 53 8.86 11.29 -5.75
CA PRO A 53 9.78 11.22 -6.89
C PRO A 53 9.32 10.22 -7.95
N GLY A 54 9.56 10.54 -9.22
CA GLY A 54 9.24 9.72 -10.38
C GLY A 54 7.75 9.71 -10.76
N LYS A 55 7.46 9.01 -11.87
CA LYS A 55 6.09 8.83 -12.38
C LYS A 55 5.40 7.62 -11.73
N PRO A 56 4.20 7.78 -11.16
CA PRO A 56 3.40 6.66 -10.70
C PRO A 56 3.09 5.67 -11.82
N ARG A 57 3.17 4.38 -11.51
CA ARG A 57 2.75 3.30 -12.41
C ARG A 57 1.24 3.13 -12.32
N GLN A 58 0.55 3.11 -13.46
CA GLN A 58 -0.91 2.99 -13.48
C GLN A 58 -1.38 1.58 -13.16
N GLU A 59 -0.52 0.59 -13.40
CA GLU A 59 -0.75 -0.84 -13.20
C GLU A 59 -0.45 -1.32 -11.77
N PHE A 60 0.06 -0.45 -10.88
CA PHE A 60 0.44 -0.84 -9.53
C PHE A 60 -0.04 0.17 -8.48
N ILE A 61 -0.62 -0.34 -7.40
CA ILE A 61 -0.99 0.50 -6.26
C ILE A 61 -0.70 -0.21 -4.94
N ALA A 62 -0.38 0.55 -3.89
CA ALA A 62 -0.22 0.00 -2.56
C ALA A 62 -0.99 0.82 -1.53
N TYR A 63 -1.55 0.17 -0.52
CA TYR A 63 -2.32 0.82 0.54
C TYR A 63 -1.86 0.33 1.91
N SER A 64 -1.88 1.21 2.89
CA SER A 64 -1.85 0.79 4.29
C SER A 64 -3.21 0.22 4.69
N TYR A 65 -3.20 -0.88 5.45
CA TYR A 65 -4.39 -1.59 5.93
C TYR A 65 -4.36 -1.84 7.45
N PHE A 66 -3.84 -0.88 8.23
CA PHE A 66 -3.71 -0.98 9.69
C PHE A 66 -3.08 -2.32 10.10
N ILE A 67 -3.81 -3.17 10.83
CA ILE A 67 -3.32 -4.44 11.36
C ILE A 67 -3.06 -5.50 10.29
N ALA A 68 -3.59 -5.29 9.08
CA ALA A 68 -3.31 -6.13 7.92
C ALA A 68 -2.07 -5.66 7.16
N GLY A 69 -1.37 -4.62 7.61
CA GLY A 69 -0.07 -4.24 7.05
C GLY A 69 -0.17 -3.37 5.80
N LEU A 70 0.93 -3.30 5.05
CA LEU A 70 0.97 -2.77 3.69
C LEU A 70 0.48 -3.85 2.72
N ARG A 71 -0.34 -3.46 1.74
CA ARG A 71 -0.86 -4.34 0.68
C ARG A 71 -0.57 -3.75 -0.67
N CYS A 72 0.02 -4.54 -1.55
CA CYS A 72 0.41 -4.15 -2.90
C CYS A 72 -0.43 -4.92 -3.91
N TYR A 73 -0.98 -4.20 -4.87
CA TYR A 73 -1.89 -4.73 -5.87
C TYR A 73 -1.37 -4.44 -7.27
N ASP A 74 -1.46 -5.45 -8.12
CA ASP A 74 -1.40 -5.29 -9.56
C ASP A 74 -2.83 -5.01 -10.07
N ILE A 75 -2.96 -3.95 -10.82
CA ILE A 75 -4.21 -3.45 -11.43
C ILE A 75 -4.04 -3.26 -12.94
N GLY A 76 -3.06 -3.91 -13.56
CA GLY A 76 -2.87 -3.89 -15.02
C GLY A 76 -4.08 -4.44 -15.78
N ASP A 77 -4.78 -5.42 -15.22
CA ASP A 77 -6.15 -5.78 -15.59
C ASP A 77 -7.13 -5.19 -14.56
N LEU A 78 -7.78 -4.10 -14.94
CA LEU A 78 -8.73 -3.36 -14.08
C LEU A 78 -9.95 -4.21 -13.66
N TYR A 79 -10.27 -5.28 -14.40
CA TYR A 79 -11.40 -6.17 -14.09
C TYR A 79 -10.99 -7.33 -13.19
N LYS A 80 -9.68 -7.57 -13.02
CA LYS A 80 -9.14 -8.65 -12.21
C LYS A 80 -7.89 -8.19 -11.43
N PRO A 81 -8.06 -7.25 -10.47
CA PRO A 81 -6.95 -6.83 -9.61
C PRO A 81 -6.45 -7.99 -8.74
N GLU A 82 -5.14 -8.07 -8.53
CA GLU A 82 -4.48 -9.15 -7.78
C GLU A 82 -3.63 -8.56 -6.65
N GLU A 83 -3.68 -9.16 -5.45
CA GLU A 83 -2.71 -8.85 -4.40
C GLU A 83 -1.40 -9.58 -4.72
N VAL A 84 -0.34 -8.82 -4.98
CA VAL A 84 0.94 -9.35 -5.45
C VAL A 84 2.04 -9.35 -4.39
N ALA A 85 1.88 -8.53 -3.35
CA ALA A 85 2.76 -8.54 -2.19
C ALA A 85 2.06 -7.93 -0.96
N TYR A 86 2.58 -8.26 0.22
CA TYR A 86 2.22 -7.59 1.46
C TYR A 86 3.42 -7.49 2.39
N PHE A 87 3.34 -6.56 3.34
CA PHE A 87 4.27 -6.49 4.47
C PHE A 87 3.48 -6.24 5.74
N ILE A 88 3.68 -7.09 6.74
CA ILE A 88 3.14 -6.91 8.09
C ILE A 88 4.36 -6.74 9.01
N PRO A 89 4.46 -5.64 9.78
CA PRO A 89 5.60 -5.44 10.67
C PRO A 89 5.70 -6.57 11.71
N PRO A 90 6.91 -6.86 12.22
CA PRO A 90 7.14 -7.91 13.19
C PRO A 90 6.14 -7.84 14.36
N GLN A 91 5.52 -8.98 14.62
CA GLN A 91 4.48 -9.08 15.64
C GLN A 91 5.07 -9.60 16.95
N GLY A 92 4.93 -8.81 18.01
CA GLY A 92 5.18 -9.24 19.38
C GLY A 92 3.88 -9.49 20.14
N GLY A 93 4.00 -9.98 21.38
CA GLY A 93 2.88 -10.08 22.32
C GLY A 93 2.01 -11.33 22.19
N ASP A 94 0.80 -11.25 22.74
CA ASP A 94 -0.15 -12.36 22.84
C ASP A 94 -1.57 -11.85 22.56
N LEU A 95 -2.29 -12.47 21.62
CA LEU A 95 -3.68 -12.11 21.28
C LEU A 95 -4.65 -12.10 22.46
N LYS A 96 -4.35 -12.87 23.52
CA LYS A 96 -5.14 -12.89 24.76
C LYS A 96 -4.93 -11.63 25.60
N LYS A 97 -3.81 -10.92 25.42
CA LYS A 97 -3.47 -9.69 26.13
C LYS A 97 -3.81 -8.48 25.27
N PHE A 98 -4.84 -7.74 25.68
CA PHE A 98 -5.29 -6.52 25.01
C PHE A 98 -4.13 -5.52 24.82
N GLY A 99 -4.03 -4.92 23.64
CA GLY A 99 -3.01 -3.90 23.31
C GLY A 99 -1.60 -4.44 23.08
N SER A 100 -1.39 -5.77 23.14
CA SER A 100 -0.04 -6.34 22.96
C SER A 100 0.21 -6.84 21.54
N TYR A 101 -0.85 -6.99 20.73
CA TYR A 101 -0.82 -7.70 19.45
C TYR A 101 -1.28 -6.84 18.25
N ASP A 102 -1.69 -5.61 18.48
CA ASP A 102 -2.18 -4.66 17.48
C ASP A 102 -1.05 -3.77 16.97
N ARG A 103 -0.28 -4.30 16.00
CA ARG A 103 0.69 -3.52 15.22
C ARG A 103 0.07 -3.05 13.92
N THR A 104 0.21 -1.77 13.59
CA THR A 104 -0.45 -1.13 12.45
C THR A 104 0.53 -0.53 11.47
N VAL A 105 0.15 -0.59 10.20
CA VAL A 105 0.75 0.22 9.15
C VAL A 105 -0.19 1.37 8.87
N ASP A 106 0.32 2.60 8.96
CA ASP A 106 -0.48 3.82 8.85
C ASP A 106 -0.25 4.53 7.53
N ASN A 107 1.00 4.64 7.06
CA ASN A 107 1.31 5.37 5.83
C ASN A 107 2.19 4.57 4.87
N VAL A 108 2.09 4.94 3.61
CA VAL A 108 2.90 4.43 2.51
C VAL A 108 3.34 5.59 1.63
N PHE A 109 4.59 5.55 1.20
CA PHE A 109 5.21 6.45 0.25
C PHE A 109 6.01 5.60 -0.73
N ILE A 110 5.93 5.90 -2.02
CA ILE A 110 6.64 5.13 -3.05
C ILE A 110 7.54 6.11 -3.80
N GLU A 111 8.83 5.84 -3.82
CA GLU A 111 9.76 6.50 -4.73
C GLU A 111 9.75 5.73 -6.05
N TRP A 112 9.02 6.26 -7.03
CA TRP A 112 8.75 5.56 -8.28
C TRP A 112 9.99 5.47 -9.19
N ASP A 113 10.88 6.45 -9.09
CA ASP A 113 12.17 6.47 -9.80
C ASP A 113 13.19 5.49 -9.21
N ARG A 114 13.03 5.11 -7.93
CA ARG A 114 13.93 4.19 -7.20
C ARG A 114 13.34 2.79 -6.99
N ASN A 115 12.06 2.59 -7.26
CA ASN A 115 11.32 1.34 -6.96
C ASN A 115 11.39 0.96 -5.47
N VAL A 116 11.33 1.96 -4.58
CA VAL A 116 11.39 1.76 -3.12
C VAL A 116 10.05 2.18 -2.50
N ILE A 117 9.51 1.32 -1.64
CA ILE A 117 8.34 1.62 -0.84
C ILE A 117 8.79 1.92 0.59
N TRP A 118 8.44 3.10 1.08
CA TRP A 118 8.56 3.49 2.48
C TRP A 118 7.23 3.26 3.18
N THR A 119 7.24 2.52 4.28
CA THR A 119 6.03 2.28 5.08
C THR A 119 6.25 2.66 6.53
N ALA A 120 5.37 3.53 7.04
CA ALA A 120 5.39 3.98 8.41
C ALA A 120 4.40 3.15 9.23
N THR A 121 4.92 2.60 10.33
CA THR A 121 4.20 1.67 11.21
C THR A 121 4.38 2.13 12.66
N ASP A 122 3.59 1.58 13.57
CA ASP A 122 3.78 1.78 15.00
C ASP A 122 5.09 1.14 15.55
N THR A 123 5.74 0.29 14.76
CA THR A 123 7.04 -0.34 15.08
C THR A 123 8.24 0.35 14.44
N GLY A 124 8.03 1.40 13.63
CA GLY A 124 9.09 2.11 12.93
C GLY A 124 8.81 2.33 11.44
N LEU A 125 9.84 2.82 10.74
CA LEU A 125 9.85 3.08 9.31
C LEU A 125 10.63 1.97 8.59
N TYR A 126 10.04 1.40 7.53
CA TYR A 126 10.66 0.34 6.74
C TYR A 126 10.80 0.79 5.29
N ALA A 127 11.96 0.50 4.68
CA ALA A 127 12.18 0.56 3.25
C ALA A 127 12.02 -0.85 2.67
N LEU A 128 11.14 -1.01 1.69
CA LEU A 128 10.74 -2.28 1.12
C LEU A 128 10.93 -2.26 -0.40
N SER A 129 11.34 -3.40 -0.94
CA SER A 129 11.29 -3.68 -2.38
C SER A 129 10.06 -4.51 -2.71
N CYS A 130 9.46 -4.28 -3.87
CA CYS A 130 8.38 -5.11 -4.40
C CYS A 130 8.76 -5.63 -5.80
N PRO A 131 8.69 -6.93 -6.08
CA PRO A 131 9.01 -7.47 -7.40
C PRO A 131 8.26 -6.78 -8.55
N ASN A 132 6.98 -6.42 -8.35
CA ASN A 132 6.16 -5.71 -9.34
C ASN A 132 6.59 -4.24 -9.57
N LEU A 133 7.31 -3.63 -8.62
CA LEU A 133 7.98 -2.35 -8.84
C LEU A 133 9.34 -2.51 -9.54
N GLY A 134 9.88 -3.73 -9.62
CA GLY A 134 11.20 -4.00 -10.19
C GLY A 134 12.33 -3.85 -9.18
N LYS A 135 13.57 -3.87 -9.68
CA LYS A 135 14.76 -3.83 -8.83
C LYS A 135 14.88 -2.48 -8.12
N PRO A 136 15.06 -2.44 -6.78
CA PRO A 136 15.28 -1.19 -6.07
C PRO A 136 16.63 -0.57 -6.45
N ILE A 137 16.65 0.76 -6.57
CA ILE A 137 17.85 1.58 -6.77
C ILE A 137 18.19 2.23 -5.43
N LEU A 138 19.34 1.85 -4.86
CA LEU A 138 19.78 2.30 -3.54
C LEU A 138 20.96 3.28 -3.62
N ASP A 139 21.57 3.42 -4.78
CA ASP A 139 22.65 4.38 -4.99
C ASP A 139 22.10 5.82 -4.92
N PRO A 140 22.88 6.78 -4.39
CA PRO A 140 22.50 8.18 -4.41
C PRO A 140 22.26 8.67 -5.83
N MET A 141 21.09 9.26 -6.07
CA MET A 141 20.72 9.87 -7.35
C MET A 141 19.86 11.12 -7.13
N PRO A 142 19.95 12.14 -8.00
CA PRO A 142 19.03 13.28 -7.97
C PRO A 142 17.62 12.86 -8.40
N VAL A 143 16.61 13.58 -7.89
CA VAL A 143 15.24 13.44 -8.40
C VAL A 143 15.14 14.16 -9.74
N ALA A 144 14.83 13.42 -10.81
CA ALA A 144 14.69 13.98 -12.16
C ALA A 144 13.31 14.61 -12.39
N GLU A 145 12.28 14.04 -11.77
CA GLU A 145 10.89 14.51 -11.83
C GLU A 145 10.10 14.10 -10.58
N TRP A 146 9.03 14.82 -10.31
CA TRP A 146 8.06 14.56 -9.25
C TRP A 146 6.72 14.15 -9.86
N SER A 147 5.98 13.30 -9.13
CA SER A 147 4.70 12.72 -9.53
C SER A 147 3.61 13.75 -9.83
N LEU A 148 3.65 14.91 -9.17
CA LEU A 148 2.74 16.03 -9.44
C LEU A 148 3.46 17.07 -10.29
N GLU A 149 2.86 17.42 -11.43
CA GLU A 149 3.41 18.36 -12.42
C GLU A 149 3.92 19.66 -11.76
N LYS A 150 3.09 20.28 -10.90
CA LYS A 150 3.42 21.53 -10.18
C LYS A 150 4.66 21.48 -9.30
N LEU A 151 5.09 20.29 -8.84
CA LEU A 151 6.31 20.16 -8.04
C LEU A 151 7.58 20.24 -8.88
N ASN A 152 7.47 20.09 -10.20
CA ASN A 152 8.59 20.18 -11.14
C ASN A 152 8.91 21.62 -11.56
N GLU A 153 8.03 22.58 -11.25
CA GLU A 153 8.23 24.00 -11.55
C GLU A 153 9.33 24.64 -10.69
N GLY A 154 9.78 23.96 -9.63
CA GLY A 154 10.74 24.47 -8.66
C GLY A 154 10.09 25.30 -7.55
N ALA A 155 10.88 25.72 -6.56
CA ALA A 155 10.45 26.78 -5.65
C ALA A 155 10.39 28.11 -6.44
N PRO A 156 9.43 29.01 -6.16
CA PRO A 156 9.44 30.35 -6.74
C PRO A 156 10.75 31.09 -6.43
#